data_AF-A0AAJ0EIU4-F1
#
_entry.id   AF-A0AAJ0EIU4-F1
#
_cell.length_a   1.000
_cell.length_b   1.000
_cell.length_c   1.000
_cell.angle_alpha   90.00
_cell.angle_beta   90.00
_cell.angle_gamma   90.00
#
_symmetry.space_group_name_H-M   'P 1'
#
loop_
_entity.id
_entity.type
_entity.pdbx_description
1 polymer ?
#
loop_
_entity_poly.entity_id
_entity_poly.type
_entity_poly.pdbx_seq_one_letter_code
_entity_poly.pdbx_strand_id
1 'polypeptide(L)'
;MKYYEVVTFDTRPMSFRWVCAATGRHIGVSRDFKWDNSPDEFDRFLNVGVVRRKCGVWSRRGLVLCDPPVRRVRTGDDYKIEHDVKTWPYQGGYLDFVPEESQIRIARGRGRHHHCGPPRTSMLEDLAFYLETHSQLVKVADPESVVNVFLSKIVASHLLKQTEHLRATLSAVQRGLTRKQDLAKLPMNKVEALWSDMQGWERRTGEYLEDMEGIMLQLGIPLSPAPPAVAGATTAMPPLQSPGKDHGAAAWSDCSADFQFLHLRFRELRHRAETLNAAVTGLAGITGNRQAYKEQQRSIREAKSTNAVTLLGLVFIPLVYTASVFSIEKPFGPGGELFWVYFVTSAPLILVVMVGYYVLDFGYNDDGRRAWSVDTFAKSVGERVHGLKRREGGRDMEKRLAG
;
A
#
# COMPACT_ATOMS: atom_id res chain seq x y z
N MET A 1 12.08 27.53 -2.52
CA MET A 1 11.89 26.33 -1.67
C MET A 1 10.59 25.62 -2.03
N LYS A 2 10.61 24.29 -2.16
CA LYS A 2 9.41 23.45 -2.35
C LYS A 2 9.13 22.71 -1.05
N TYR A 3 7.91 22.76 -0.56
CA TYR A 3 7.56 22.16 0.72
C TYR A 3 6.18 21.50 0.67
N TYR A 4 5.83 20.80 1.74
CA TYR A 4 4.63 19.98 1.80
C TYR A 4 3.78 20.39 2.99
N GLU A 5 2.55 20.77 2.72
CA GLU A 5 1.59 21.20 3.72
C GLU A 5 0.58 20.08 3.96
N VAL A 6 0.43 19.65 5.21
CA VAL A 6 -0.58 18.66 5.60
C VAL A 6 -1.85 19.37 6.01
N VAL A 7 -2.92 19.13 5.26
CA VAL A 7 -4.22 19.77 5.48
C VAL A 7 -5.32 18.74 5.62
N THR A 8 -6.35 19.11 6.38
CA THR A 8 -7.60 18.38 6.47
C THR A 8 -8.64 19.05 5.59
N PHE A 9 -9.33 18.26 4.78
CA PHE A 9 -10.44 18.69 3.93
C PHE A 9 -11.79 18.47 4.64
N ASP A 10 -12.76 19.31 4.32
CA ASP A 10 -14.16 19.12 4.72
C ASP A 10 -14.81 17.93 4.01
N THR A 11 -14.38 17.66 2.78
CA THR A 11 -14.85 16.55 1.95
C THR A 11 -13.79 15.46 1.83
N ARG A 12 -14.22 14.19 1.77
CA ARG A 12 -13.29 13.07 1.58
C ARG A 12 -12.94 12.91 0.11
N PRO A 13 -11.67 12.62 -0.21
CA PRO A 13 -11.29 12.18 -1.54
C PRO A 13 -12.04 10.91 -1.95
N MET A 14 -12.39 10.84 -3.23
CA MET A 14 -13.01 9.65 -3.84
C MET A 14 -12.01 8.88 -4.72
N SER A 15 -10.82 9.43 -4.95
CA SER A 15 -9.76 8.82 -5.74
C SER A 15 -8.40 9.46 -5.43
N PHE A 16 -7.32 8.84 -5.92
CA PHE A 16 -5.96 9.43 -5.87
C PHE A 16 -5.76 10.61 -6.82
N ARG A 17 -6.74 10.90 -7.70
CA ARG A 17 -6.65 11.94 -8.74
C ARG A 17 -7.17 13.26 -8.20
N TRP A 18 -6.43 13.82 -7.24
CA TRP A 18 -6.72 15.12 -6.65
C TRP A 18 -5.62 16.12 -7.01
N VAL A 19 -6.03 17.26 -7.55
CA VAL A 19 -5.13 18.34 -7.95
C VAL A 19 -5.72 19.68 -7.47
N CYS A 20 -4.87 20.59 -6.99
CA CYS A 20 -5.29 21.95 -6.67
C CYS A 20 -5.66 22.70 -7.97
N ALA A 21 -6.89 23.21 -8.08
CA ALA A 21 -7.36 23.87 -9.30
C ALA A 21 -6.57 25.13 -9.66
N ALA A 22 -6.09 25.86 -8.64
CA ALA A 22 -5.34 27.11 -8.83
C ALA A 22 -3.89 26.88 -9.28
N THR A 23 -3.23 25.83 -8.78
CA THR A 23 -1.79 25.61 -9.03
C THR A 23 -1.51 24.47 -9.99
N GLY A 24 -2.50 23.60 -10.27
CA GLY A 24 -2.31 22.38 -11.05
C GLY A 24 -1.45 21.32 -10.34
N ARG A 25 -1.10 21.51 -9.06
CA ARG A 25 -0.26 20.57 -8.31
C ARG A 25 -1.06 19.44 -7.69
N HIS A 26 -0.51 18.23 -7.75
CA HIS A 26 -1.09 17.03 -7.14
C HIS A 26 -1.21 17.16 -5.62
N ILE A 27 -2.30 16.63 -5.08
CA ILE A 27 -2.57 16.52 -3.64
C ILE A 27 -2.43 15.06 -3.26
N GLY A 28 -1.44 14.76 -2.43
CA GLY A 28 -1.15 13.40 -1.97
C GLY A 28 -2.18 12.96 -0.94
N VAL A 29 -3.15 12.15 -1.34
CA VAL A 29 -4.15 11.52 -0.47
C VAL A 29 -3.77 10.06 -0.20
N SER A 30 -4.30 9.47 0.88
CA SER A 30 -4.09 8.05 1.21
C SER A 30 -5.38 7.43 1.74
N ARG A 31 -5.53 6.11 1.60
CA ARG A 31 -6.70 5.41 2.15
C ARG A 31 -6.66 5.29 3.67
N ASP A 32 -7.84 5.25 4.27
CA ASP A 32 -8.07 4.95 5.68
C ASP A 32 -8.06 3.43 5.87
N PHE A 33 -6.88 2.87 6.15
CA PHE A 33 -6.74 1.43 6.23
C PHE A 33 -7.15 0.89 7.61
N LYS A 34 -8.37 0.36 7.69
CA LYS A 34 -8.85 -0.37 8.88
C LYS A 34 -8.30 -1.79 8.89
N TRP A 35 -7.71 -2.21 10.02
CA TRP A 35 -7.12 -3.54 10.17
C TRP A 35 -8.07 -4.61 10.70
N ASP A 36 -9.32 -4.23 10.97
CA ASP A 36 -10.39 -5.12 11.40
C ASP A 36 -10.90 -6.04 10.26
N ASN A 37 -11.84 -6.91 10.62
CA ASN A 37 -12.54 -7.81 9.70
C ASN A 37 -13.82 -7.17 9.13
N SER A 38 -13.94 -5.83 9.15
CA SER A 38 -15.13 -5.17 8.61
C SER A 38 -15.20 -5.40 7.09
N PRO A 39 -16.40 -5.72 6.56
CA PRO A 39 -16.62 -5.80 5.13
C PRO A 39 -16.54 -4.41 4.49
N ASP A 40 -15.70 -4.30 3.46
CA ASP A 40 -15.93 -3.49 2.26
C ASP A 40 -15.81 -1.94 2.30
N GLU A 41 -14.92 -1.36 3.11
CA GLU A 41 -14.52 0.06 2.95
C GLU A 41 -13.04 0.22 2.52
N PHE A 42 -12.56 -0.52 1.51
CA PHE A 42 -11.17 -0.36 1.01
C PHE A 42 -10.96 0.89 0.14
N ASP A 43 -12.00 1.53 -0.37
CA ASP A 43 -11.90 2.81 -1.12
C ASP A 43 -12.23 4.04 -0.27
N ARG A 44 -12.22 3.89 1.06
CA ARG A 44 -12.40 5.02 1.96
C ARG A 44 -11.09 5.78 2.10
N PHE A 45 -11.04 7.01 1.60
CA PHE A 45 -9.89 7.90 1.79
C PHE A 45 -9.94 8.64 3.12
N LEU A 46 -8.76 8.93 3.66
CA LEU A 46 -8.63 9.90 4.74
C LEU A 46 -9.03 11.29 4.21
N ASN A 47 -9.66 12.09 5.06
CA ASN A 47 -9.89 13.51 4.77
C ASN A 47 -8.61 14.36 4.95
N VAL A 48 -7.43 13.73 4.98
CA VAL A 48 -6.14 14.38 5.16
C VAL A 48 -5.37 14.24 3.85
N GLY A 49 -4.83 15.34 3.35
CA GLY A 49 -3.98 15.33 2.16
C GLY A 49 -2.73 16.17 2.34
N VAL A 50 -1.73 15.82 1.55
CA VAL A 50 -0.43 16.49 1.51
C VAL A 50 -0.38 17.34 0.26
N VAL A 51 -0.43 18.65 0.42
CA VAL A 51 -0.43 19.62 -0.67
C VAL A 51 1.02 20.03 -0.96
N ARG A 52 1.45 19.88 -2.22
CA ARG A 52 2.74 20.38 -2.67
C ARG A 52 2.69 21.89 -2.84
N ARG A 53 3.60 22.58 -2.17
CA ARG A 53 3.72 24.04 -2.15
C ARG A 53 5.08 24.50 -2.65
N LYS A 54 5.13 25.73 -3.17
CA LYS A 54 6.37 26.43 -3.52
C LYS A 54 6.33 27.85 -2.96
N CYS A 55 7.47 28.27 -2.44
CA CYS A 55 7.71 29.67 -2.11
C CYS A 55 9.09 30.12 -2.61
N GLY A 56 9.27 31.42 -2.77
CA GLY A 56 10.54 32.04 -3.16
C GLY A 56 10.60 33.49 -2.74
N VAL A 57 11.82 33.97 -2.50
CA VAL A 57 12.12 35.37 -2.15
C VAL A 57 13.02 35.94 -3.22
N TRP A 58 12.67 37.12 -3.74
CA TRP A 58 13.49 37.88 -4.68
C TRP A 58 13.96 39.17 -4.00
N SER A 59 15.28 39.33 -3.98
CA SER A 59 15.98 40.40 -3.25
C SER A 59 16.37 41.56 -4.17
N ARG A 60 15.90 42.76 -3.78
CA ARG A 60 16.21 44.15 -4.22
C ARG A 60 15.14 45.09 -3.64
N ARG A 61 13.93 44.58 -3.38
CA ARG A 61 12.78 45.24 -2.72
C ARG A 61 11.91 44.26 -1.88
N GLY A 62 12.41 43.06 -1.58
CA GLY A 62 11.69 42.07 -0.75
C GLY A 62 10.38 41.52 -1.35
N LEU A 63 10.41 40.97 -2.57
CA LEU A 63 9.24 40.29 -3.16
C LEU A 63 9.19 38.83 -2.69
N VAL A 64 8.10 38.41 -2.07
CA VAL A 64 7.85 37.02 -1.66
C VAL A 64 6.73 36.43 -2.52
N LEU A 65 7.02 35.32 -3.20
CA LEU A 65 6.06 34.57 -4.00
C LEU A 65 5.71 33.28 -3.27
N CYS A 66 4.43 33.09 -2.95
CA CYS A 66 3.92 31.90 -2.25
C CYS A 66 2.69 31.37 -2.97
N ASP A 67 2.49 30.06 -2.93
CA ASP A 67 1.28 29.44 -3.45
C ASP A 67 0.03 29.85 -2.63
N PRO A 68 -1.13 30.04 -3.28
CA PRO A 68 -2.37 30.39 -2.58
C PRO A 68 -2.94 29.19 -1.81
N PRO A 69 -3.75 29.40 -0.75
CA PRO A 69 -4.48 28.34 -0.06
C PRO A 69 -5.35 27.49 -1.02
N VAL A 70 -5.56 26.21 -0.69
CA VAL A 70 -6.39 25.33 -1.52
C VAL A 70 -7.86 25.65 -1.24
N ARG A 71 -8.55 26.21 -2.23
CA ARG A 71 -10.00 26.50 -2.15
C ARG A 71 -10.83 25.65 -3.10
N ARG A 72 -10.19 25.12 -4.14
CA ARG A 72 -10.81 24.34 -5.22
C ARG A 72 -9.91 23.18 -5.62
N VAL A 73 -10.52 22.04 -5.89
CA VAL A 73 -9.83 20.84 -6.36
C VAL A 73 -10.43 20.36 -7.68
N ARG A 74 -9.57 19.80 -8.53
CA ARG A 74 -9.94 19.11 -9.76
C ARG A 74 -9.78 17.61 -9.59
N THR A 75 -10.80 16.88 -10.01
CA THR A 75 -10.90 15.42 -9.89
C THR A 75 -11.42 14.80 -11.19
N GLY A 76 -11.52 13.46 -11.18
CA GLY A 76 -11.88 12.66 -12.35
C GLY A 76 -10.68 12.31 -13.21
N ASP A 77 -10.91 11.49 -14.23
CA ASP A 77 -9.83 10.92 -15.03
C ASP A 77 -9.09 11.97 -15.88
N ASP A 78 -9.84 12.98 -16.34
CA ASP A 78 -9.32 14.10 -17.12
C ASP A 78 -9.09 15.36 -16.27
N TYR A 79 -9.26 15.30 -14.94
CA TYR A 79 -9.21 16.48 -14.06
C TYR A 79 -10.19 17.61 -14.45
N LYS A 80 -11.30 17.28 -15.11
CA LYS A 80 -12.30 18.25 -15.59
C LYS A 80 -13.34 18.62 -14.53
N ILE A 81 -13.53 17.79 -13.50
CA ILE A 81 -14.54 18.01 -12.47
C ILE A 81 -13.93 18.89 -11.39
N GLU A 82 -14.40 20.14 -11.28
CA GLU A 82 -13.92 21.09 -10.28
C GLU A 82 -14.99 21.30 -9.20
N HIS A 83 -14.57 21.33 -7.94
CA HIS A 83 -15.46 21.66 -6.83
C HIS A 83 -14.72 22.43 -5.72
N ASP A 84 -15.49 23.23 -4.99
CA ASP A 84 -15.01 23.98 -3.84
C ASP A 84 -14.76 23.05 -2.66
N VAL A 85 -13.69 23.33 -1.92
CA VAL A 85 -13.32 22.61 -0.70
C VAL A 85 -12.91 23.60 0.38
N LYS A 86 -13.15 23.22 1.64
CA LYS A 86 -12.63 23.95 2.79
C LYS A 86 -11.48 23.16 3.40
N THR A 87 -10.39 23.87 3.68
CA THR A 87 -9.18 23.27 4.25
C THR A 87 -8.82 23.88 5.58
N TRP A 88 -8.35 23.04 6.50
CA TRP A 88 -7.86 23.45 7.82
C TRP A 88 -6.49 22.79 8.09
N PRO A 89 -5.66 23.40 8.94
CA PRO A 89 -4.38 22.82 9.31
C PRO A 89 -4.55 21.45 9.99
N TYR A 90 -3.85 20.43 9.50
CA TYR A 90 -3.92 19.10 10.10
C TYR A 90 -3.40 19.14 11.55
N GLN A 91 -4.24 18.72 12.51
CA GLN A 91 -3.95 18.77 13.96
C GLN A 91 -3.47 20.15 14.43
N GLY A 92 -4.11 21.22 13.98
CA GLY A 92 -3.75 22.59 14.37
C GLY A 92 -2.52 23.15 13.65
N GLY A 93 -1.92 22.40 12.71
CA GLY A 93 -0.81 22.83 11.87
C GLY A 93 0.56 22.59 12.50
N TYR A 94 1.55 23.40 12.11
CA TYR A 94 2.91 23.29 12.59
C TYR A 94 3.10 23.98 13.96
N LEU A 95 4.07 23.50 14.73
CA LEU A 95 4.44 24.07 16.03
C LEU A 95 5.24 25.36 15.84
N ASP A 96 4.98 26.35 16.70
CA ASP A 96 5.70 27.61 16.65
C ASP A 96 7.19 27.38 16.99
N PHE A 97 8.07 27.94 16.16
CA PHE A 97 9.52 27.76 16.23
C PHE A 97 10.22 28.89 17.00
N VAL A 98 9.49 29.95 17.36
CA VAL A 98 10.03 31.05 18.17
C VAL A 98 10.23 30.57 19.62
N PRO A 99 11.27 31.02 20.35
CA PRO A 99 11.47 30.62 21.75
C PRO A 99 10.26 30.91 22.63
N GLU A 100 9.90 29.95 23.49
CA GLU A 100 8.71 29.98 24.36
C GLU A 100 8.66 31.25 25.23
N GLU A 101 9.79 31.69 25.77
CA GLU A 101 9.88 32.94 26.56
C GLU A 101 9.38 34.17 25.79
N SER A 102 9.66 34.22 24.48
CA SER A 102 9.22 35.33 23.62
C SER A 102 7.72 35.23 23.34
N GLN A 103 7.22 34.02 23.11
CA GLN A 103 5.78 33.77 22.94
C GLN A 103 5.00 34.20 24.19
N ILE A 104 5.46 33.79 25.38
CA ILE A 104 4.83 34.15 26.67
C ILE A 104 4.85 35.68 26.87
N ARG A 105 5.95 36.34 26.53
CA ARG A 105 6.08 37.81 26.66
C ARG A 105 5.02 38.53 25.82
N ILE A 106 4.82 38.12 24.58
CA ILE A 106 3.85 38.73 23.67
C ILE A 106 2.42 38.39 24.09
N ALA A 107 2.17 37.15 24.52
CA ALA A 107 0.87 36.74 25.07
C ALA A 107 0.46 37.59 26.28
N ARG A 108 1.41 37.93 27.16
CA ARG A 108 1.18 38.84 28.29
C ARG A 108 0.90 40.28 27.84
N GLY A 109 1.57 40.74 26.78
CA GLY A 109 1.41 42.11 26.26
C GLY A 109 0.12 42.35 25.48
N ARG A 110 -0.39 41.34 24.76
CA ARG A 110 -1.60 41.47 23.91
C ARG A 110 -2.92 41.07 24.60
N GLY A 111 -2.88 40.62 25.85
CA GLY A 111 -4.07 40.26 26.64
C GLY A 111 -4.67 38.88 26.27
N ARG A 112 -5.50 38.32 27.17
CA ARG A 112 -6.04 36.94 27.10
C ARG A 112 -6.94 36.64 25.88
N HIS A 113 -7.33 37.63 25.08
CA HIS A 113 -8.33 37.49 24.02
C HIS A 113 -7.77 37.44 22.60
N HIS A 114 -6.45 37.40 22.40
CA HIS A 114 -5.84 37.24 21.08
C HIS A 114 -5.10 35.91 20.97
N HIS A 115 -5.37 35.17 19.89
CA HIS A 115 -4.70 33.91 19.57
C HIS A 115 -3.18 34.12 19.61
N CYS A 116 -2.49 33.39 20.50
CA CYS A 116 -1.09 33.62 20.83
C CYS A 116 -0.09 33.03 19.83
N GLY A 117 -0.50 32.72 18.59
CA GLY A 117 0.37 32.12 17.58
C GLY A 117 -0.10 32.42 16.16
N PRO A 118 0.66 31.99 15.14
CA PRO A 118 0.34 32.27 13.74
C PRO A 118 -1.00 31.66 13.32
N PRO A 119 -1.71 32.28 12.36
CA PRO A 119 -3.02 31.81 11.91
C PRO A 119 -2.98 30.46 11.18
N ARG A 120 -1.86 30.11 10.52
CA ARG A 120 -1.60 28.86 9.78
C ARG A 120 -2.57 28.62 8.62
N THR A 121 -3.19 29.68 8.14
CA THR A 121 -4.16 29.71 7.03
C THR A 121 -3.47 29.88 5.68
N SER A 122 -2.41 30.67 5.63
CA SER A 122 -1.59 30.91 4.44
C SER A 122 -0.16 31.30 4.84
N MET A 123 0.81 30.98 3.98
CA MET A 123 2.21 31.38 4.21
C MET A 123 2.39 32.90 4.27
N LEU A 124 1.54 33.65 3.56
CA LEU A 124 1.54 35.11 3.61
C LEU A 124 1.13 35.63 5.00
N GLU A 125 0.02 35.12 5.54
CA GLU A 125 -0.49 35.54 6.85
C GLU A 125 0.46 35.14 7.98
N ASP A 126 1.06 33.95 7.89
CA ASP A 126 2.06 33.50 8.86
C ASP A 126 3.32 34.37 8.82
N LEU A 127 3.82 34.67 7.62
CA LEU A 127 4.98 35.54 7.47
C LEU A 127 4.68 36.96 7.98
N ALA A 128 3.51 37.52 7.66
CA ALA A 128 3.08 38.81 8.19
C ALA A 128 3.04 38.81 9.72
N PHE A 129 2.44 37.77 10.32
CA PHE A 129 2.40 37.61 11.78
C PHE A 129 3.82 37.63 12.39
N TYR A 130 4.76 36.85 11.84
CA TYR A 130 6.13 36.78 12.37
C TYR A 130 6.90 38.08 12.17
N LEU A 131 6.75 38.76 11.03
CA LEU A 131 7.41 40.04 10.78
C LEU A 131 6.87 41.15 11.70
N GLU A 132 5.56 41.21 11.92
CA GLU A 132 4.93 42.20 12.80
C GLU A 132 5.23 41.95 14.27
N THR A 133 5.33 40.68 14.67
CA THR A 133 5.34 40.29 16.08
C THR A 133 6.74 39.93 16.58
N HIS A 134 7.60 39.38 15.72
CA HIS A 134 8.86 38.75 16.11
C HIS A 134 10.10 39.26 15.35
N SER A 135 9.97 40.22 14.43
CA SER A 135 11.10 40.76 13.64
C SER A 135 12.31 41.18 14.48
N GLN A 136 12.07 41.74 15.67
CA GLN A 136 13.12 42.20 16.59
C GLN A 136 13.99 41.08 17.15
N LEU A 137 13.53 39.82 17.10
CA LEU A 137 14.28 38.67 17.61
C LEU A 137 15.42 38.24 16.68
N VAL A 138 15.35 38.61 15.40
CA VAL A 138 16.36 38.24 14.41
C VAL A 138 17.35 39.39 14.28
N LYS A 139 18.51 39.26 14.93
CA LYS A 139 19.59 40.26 14.86
C LYS A 139 20.40 40.03 13.57
N VAL A 140 19.90 40.53 12.44
CA VAL A 140 20.66 40.53 11.18
C VAL A 140 20.97 41.94 10.72
N ALA A 141 22.14 42.12 10.11
CA ALA A 141 22.56 43.39 9.52
C ALA A 141 21.71 43.82 8.31
N ASP A 142 21.04 42.86 7.65
CA ASP A 142 20.22 43.09 6.47
C ASP A 142 18.74 42.70 6.72
N PRO A 143 17.78 43.63 6.55
CA PRO A 143 16.35 43.35 6.65
C PRO A 143 15.87 42.21 5.74
N GLU A 144 16.48 42.02 4.56
CA GLU A 144 16.08 40.95 3.64
C GLU A 144 16.42 39.55 4.21
N SER A 145 17.45 39.46 5.04
CA SER A 145 17.80 38.22 5.72
C SER A 145 16.80 37.84 6.82
N VAL A 146 16.08 38.81 7.42
CA VAL A 146 15.05 38.53 8.44
C VAL A 146 13.88 37.79 7.81
N VAL A 147 13.44 38.21 6.62
CA VAL A 147 12.38 37.54 5.85
C VAL A 147 12.79 36.11 5.52
N ASN A 148 14.04 35.91 5.09
CA ASN A 148 14.53 34.58 4.72
C ASN A 148 14.58 33.62 5.92
N VAL A 149 14.95 34.10 7.13
CA VAL A 149 14.95 33.30 8.36
C VAL A 149 13.54 32.81 8.67
N PHE A 150 12.55 33.72 8.74
CA PHE A 150 11.17 33.31 9.04
C PHE A 150 10.59 32.39 7.97
N LEU A 151 10.81 32.69 6.70
CA LEU A 151 10.31 31.86 5.61
C LEU A 151 10.91 30.44 5.68
N SER A 152 12.23 30.35 5.90
CA SER A 152 12.92 29.06 6.03
C SER A 152 12.42 28.27 7.24
N LYS A 153 12.16 28.94 8.38
CA LYS A 153 11.60 28.32 9.57
C LYS A 153 10.16 27.83 9.38
N ILE A 154 9.29 28.64 8.75
CA ILE A 154 7.93 28.21 8.40
C ILE A 154 7.98 26.96 7.49
N VAL A 155 8.86 26.97 6.49
CA VAL A 155 9.06 25.83 5.58
C VAL A 155 9.54 24.58 6.35
N ALA A 156 10.56 24.73 7.20
CA ALA A 156 11.07 23.64 8.04
C ALA A 156 9.98 23.07 8.96
N SER A 157 9.17 23.93 9.57
CA SER A 157 8.06 23.53 10.44
C SER A 157 6.95 22.78 9.70
N HIS A 158 6.63 23.15 8.45
CA HIS A 158 5.72 22.35 7.61
C HIS A 158 6.32 20.99 7.26
N LEU A 159 7.60 20.93 6.90
CA LEU A 159 8.28 19.67 6.61
C LEU A 159 8.34 18.75 7.84
N LEU A 160 8.56 19.31 9.03
CA LEU A 160 8.51 18.56 10.28
C LEU A 160 7.11 17.99 10.54
N LYS A 161 6.06 18.79 10.29
CA LYS A 161 4.68 18.30 10.40
C LYS A 161 4.41 17.16 9.40
N GLN A 162 4.96 17.26 8.19
CA GLN A 162 4.88 16.21 7.19
C GLN A 162 5.62 14.94 7.63
N THR A 163 6.79 15.03 8.26
CA THR A 163 7.49 13.85 8.80
C THR A 163 6.68 13.15 9.88
N GLU A 164 6.02 13.90 10.78
CA GLU A 164 5.19 13.29 11.82
C GLU A 164 3.93 12.63 11.25
N HIS A 165 3.28 13.27 10.27
CA HIS A 165 2.14 12.67 9.57
C HIS A 165 2.53 11.35 8.90
N LEU A 166 3.64 11.34 8.14
CA LEU A 166 4.13 10.15 7.48
C LEU A 166 4.53 9.06 8.48
N ARG A 167 5.22 9.42 9.57
CA ARG A 167 5.60 8.50 10.65
C ARG A 167 4.38 7.83 11.26
N ALA A 168 3.34 8.60 11.56
CA ALA A 168 2.10 8.07 12.14
C ALA A 168 1.42 7.09 11.19
N THR A 169 1.35 7.42 9.90
CA THR A 169 0.76 6.59 8.85
C THR A 169 1.52 5.26 8.66
N LEU A 170 2.85 5.31 8.50
CA LEU A 170 3.67 4.10 8.39
C LEU A 170 3.58 3.23 9.66
N SER A 171 3.54 3.86 10.83
CA SER A 171 3.38 3.14 12.10
C SER A 171 2.02 2.47 12.21
N ALA A 172 0.96 3.06 11.66
CA ALA A 172 -0.37 2.45 11.63
C ALA A 172 -0.39 1.18 10.79
N VAL A 173 0.27 1.21 9.61
CA VAL A 173 0.39 0.02 8.76
C VAL A 173 1.27 -1.05 9.40
N GLN A 174 2.43 -0.67 9.95
CA GLN A 174 3.32 -1.62 10.64
C GLN A 174 2.63 -2.29 11.84
N ARG A 175 1.88 -1.54 12.65
CA ARG A 175 1.09 -2.11 13.76
C ARG A 175 0.03 -3.08 13.27
N GLY A 176 -0.59 -2.77 12.14
CA GLY A 176 -1.60 -3.61 11.55
C GLY A 176 -1.08 -4.94 11.01
N LEU A 177 0.05 -4.90 10.28
CA LEU A 177 0.73 -6.08 9.78
C LEU A 177 1.23 -6.99 10.92
N THR A 178 1.78 -6.41 11.99
CA THR A 178 2.34 -7.19 13.11
C THR A 178 1.29 -7.81 14.02
N ARG A 179 0.10 -7.20 14.14
CA ARG A 179 -0.97 -7.69 15.05
C ARG A 179 -1.95 -8.66 14.40
N LYS A 180 -1.91 -8.82 13.08
CA LYS A 180 -2.84 -9.72 12.39
C LYS A 180 -2.33 -11.16 12.46
N GLN A 181 -3.04 -12.00 13.22
CA GLN A 181 -2.69 -13.41 13.43
C GLN A 181 -2.76 -14.25 12.14
N ASP A 182 -3.68 -13.91 11.23
CA ASP A 182 -3.88 -14.64 9.97
C ASP A 182 -3.94 -13.65 8.80
N LEU A 183 -2.76 -13.30 8.30
CA LEU A 183 -2.60 -12.46 7.13
C LEU A 183 -3.19 -13.09 5.87
N ALA A 184 -3.25 -14.43 5.81
CA ALA A 184 -3.76 -15.18 4.66
C ALA A 184 -5.30 -15.14 4.54
N LYS A 185 -5.99 -14.60 5.54
CA LYS A 185 -7.44 -14.28 5.48
C LYS A 185 -7.73 -12.87 5.00
N LEU A 186 -6.72 -12.03 4.75
CA LEU A 186 -6.94 -10.73 4.12
C LEU A 186 -7.48 -10.95 2.70
N PRO A 187 -8.59 -10.28 2.32
CA PRO A 187 -9.10 -10.38 0.96
C PRO A 187 -8.12 -9.70 0.00
N MET A 188 -7.99 -10.23 -1.22
CA MET A 188 -6.95 -9.81 -2.17
C MET A 188 -7.04 -8.32 -2.50
N ASN A 189 -8.24 -7.82 -2.78
CA ASN A 189 -8.51 -6.40 -3.00
C ASN A 189 -7.97 -5.47 -1.90
N LYS A 190 -8.03 -5.88 -0.62
CA LYS A 190 -7.49 -5.13 0.51
C LYS A 190 -5.96 -5.15 0.53
N VAL A 191 -5.35 -6.26 0.10
CA VAL A 191 -3.90 -6.37 -0.06
C VAL A 191 -3.42 -5.51 -1.22
N GLU A 192 -4.11 -5.55 -2.37
CA GLU A 192 -3.84 -4.70 -3.53
C GLU A 192 -4.00 -3.20 -3.19
N ALA A 193 -5.04 -2.85 -2.43
CA ALA A 193 -5.25 -1.47 -1.99
C ALA A 193 -4.12 -0.98 -1.09
N LEU A 194 -3.71 -1.80 -0.10
CA LEU A 194 -2.58 -1.50 0.78
C LEU A 194 -1.28 -1.38 0.00
N TRP A 195 -1.04 -2.29 -0.94
CA TRP A 195 0.15 -2.28 -1.78
C TRP A 195 0.21 -1.00 -2.62
N SER A 196 -0.91 -0.59 -3.22
CA SER A 196 -1.00 0.66 -3.98
C SER A 196 -0.68 1.90 -3.12
N ASP A 197 -1.19 1.99 -1.88
CA ASP A 197 -0.85 3.10 -0.98
C ASP A 197 0.63 3.06 -0.58
N MET A 198 1.17 1.87 -0.32
CA MET A 198 2.57 1.69 0.08
C MET A 198 3.54 2.11 -1.03
N GLN A 199 3.27 1.71 -2.28
CA GLN A 199 3.98 2.21 -3.47
C GLN A 199 3.86 3.75 -3.58
N GLY A 200 2.68 4.29 -3.32
CA GLY A 200 2.44 5.73 -3.31
C GLY A 200 3.22 6.48 -2.21
N TRP A 201 3.42 5.88 -1.04
CA TRP A 201 4.26 6.45 0.01
C TRP A 201 5.74 6.33 -0.30
N GLU A 202 6.21 5.21 -0.86
CA GLU A 202 7.61 5.06 -1.28
C GLU A 202 8.01 6.11 -2.33
N ARG A 203 7.19 6.29 -3.37
CA ARG A 203 7.43 7.32 -4.38
C ARG A 203 7.47 8.72 -3.76
N ARG A 204 6.49 9.04 -2.91
CA ARG A 204 6.39 10.37 -2.28
C ARG A 204 7.54 10.64 -1.31
N THR A 205 8.00 9.66 -0.54
CA THR A 205 9.16 9.86 0.34
C THR A 205 10.44 10.11 -0.44
N GLY A 206 10.59 9.51 -1.63
CA GLY A 206 11.65 9.87 -2.55
C GLY A 206 11.56 11.34 -3.00
N GLU A 207 10.40 11.78 -3.47
CA GLU A 207 10.17 13.16 -3.89
C GLU A 207 10.40 14.18 -2.75
N TYR A 208 10.01 13.82 -1.51
CA TYR A 208 10.23 14.66 -0.33
C TYR A 208 11.72 14.84 -0.05
N LEU A 209 12.49 13.76 -0.14
CA LEU A 209 13.93 13.78 0.08
C LEU A 209 14.65 14.60 -1.00
N GLU A 210 14.32 14.40 -2.27
CA GLU A 210 14.89 15.16 -3.40
C GLU A 210 14.58 16.66 -3.28
N ASP A 211 13.33 17.03 -2.99
CA ASP A 211 12.97 18.45 -2.82
C ASP A 211 13.64 19.06 -1.58
N MET A 212 13.85 18.28 -0.53
CA MET A 212 14.56 18.67 0.69
C MET A 212 16.06 18.91 0.43
N GLU A 213 16.74 17.99 -0.27
CA GLU A 213 18.12 18.16 -0.72
C GLU A 213 18.25 19.38 -1.64
N GLY A 214 17.27 19.61 -2.52
CA GLY A 214 17.18 20.80 -3.35
C GLY A 214 17.09 22.11 -2.55
N ILE A 215 16.36 22.13 -1.43
CA ILE A 215 16.34 23.28 -0.51
C ILE A 215 17.71 23.46 0.15
N MET A 216 18.33 22.39 0.64
CA MET A 216 19.64 22.46 1.29
C MET A 216 20.69 23.02 0.34
N LEU A 217 20.73 22.55 -0.90
CA LEU A 217 21.62 23.07 -1.94
C LEU A 217 21.37 24.55 -2.24
N GLN A 218 20.10 24.97 -2.34
CA GLN A 218 19.73 26.38 -2.57
C GLN A 218 20.16 27.30 -1.42
N LEU A 219 20.14 26.80 -0.19
CA LEU A 219 20.51 27.54 1.02
C LEU A 219 22.01 27.39 1.39
N GLY A 220 22.78 26.60 0.64
CA GLY A 220 24.18 26.33 0.93
C GLY A 220 24.41 25.45 2.18
N ILE A 221 23.40 24.68 2.58
CA ILE A 221 23.46 23.79 3.76
C ILE A 221 24.11 22.47 3.33
N PRO A 222 25.14 21.98 4.03
CA PRO A 222 25.79 20.72 3.68
C PRO A 222 24.86 19.53 3.97
N LEU A 223 24.79 18.60 3.01
CA LEU A 223 23.95 17.38 3.06
C LEU A 223 24.39 16.40 4.13
N SER A 224 25.70 16.26 4.34
CA SER A 224 26.26 15.53 5.47
C SER A 224 26.60 16.53 6.56
N PRO A 225 26.24 16.27 7.84
CA PRO A 225 26.88 16.98 8.93
C PRO A 225 28.39 16.78 8.77
N ALA A 226 29.15 17.87 8.77
CA ALA A 226 30.59 17.76 8.78
C ALA A 226 30.98 16.91 10.00
N PRO A 227 31.89 15.93 9.88
CA PRO A 227 32.45 15.31 11.07
C PRO A 227 32.97 16.43 11.97
N PRO A 228 32.75 16.37 13.31
CA PRO A 228 33.34 17.34 14.20
C PRO A 228 34.82 17.36 13.86
N ALA A 229 35.33 18.55 13.51
CA ALA A 229 36.70 18.72 13.08
C ALA A 229 37.58 17.95 14.08
N VAL A 230 38.26 16.91 13.59
CA VAL A 230 39.30 16.25 14.36
C VAL A 230 40.40 17.29 14.46
N ALA A 231 40.29 18.15 15.47
CA ALA A 231 41.30 19.11 15.82
C ALA A 231 42.56 18.29 16.06
N GLY A 232 43.54 18.47 15.16
CA GLY A 232 44.86 17.88 15.29
C GLY A 232 45.40 18.12 16.69
N ALA A 233 46.05 17.08 17.21
CA ALA A 233 46.76 17.03 18.47
C ALA A 233 47.33 18.38 18.94
N THR A 234 46.73 18.96 19.98
CA THR A 234 47.47 19.52 21.12
C THR A 234 46.59 19.40 22.36
N THR A 235 47.14 18.73 23.38
CA THR A 235 46.64 18.65 24.74
C THR A 235 46.48 20.05 25.35
N ALA A 236 45.29 20.60 25.26
CA ALA A 236 44.79 21.61 26.18
C ALA A 236 43.29 21.39 26.31
N MET A 237 42.84 20.96 27.48
CA MET A 237 41.42 20.88 27.80
C MET A 237 40.79 22.24 27.49
N PRO A 238 39.67 22.30 26.76
CA PRO A 238 38.91 23.53 26.69
C PRO A 238 38.46 23.87 28.12
N PRO A 239 38.62 25.13 28.59
CA PRO A 239 38.05 25.51 29.87
C PRO A 239 36.54 25.25 29.80
N LEU A 240 36.03 24.61 30.85
CA LEU A 240 34.61 24.37 31.09
C LEU A 240 33.87 25.72 30.98
N GLN A 241 33.38 26.04 29.78
CA GLN A 241 32.57 27.21 29.57
C GLN A 241 31.26 26.98 30.33
N SER A 242 31.10 27.77 31.38
CA SER A 242 29.83 27.98 32.07
C SER A 242 28.73 28.22 31.02
N PRO A 243 27.48 27.76 31.25
CA PRO A 243 26.38 27.94 30.31
C PRO A 243 26.07 29.42 30.18
N GLY A 244 26.73 30.04 29.19
CA GLY A 244 26.61 31.45 28.87
C GLY A 244 25.21 31.76 28.37
N LYS A 245 24.64 32.81 28.95
CA LYS A 245 23.28 33.34 28.79
C LYS A 245 22.86 33.70 27.34
N ASP A 246 23.75 33.51 26.37
CA ASP A 246 23.62 33.97 24.98
C ASP A 246 23.48 32.85 23.94
N HIS A 247 23.57 31.57 24.33
CA HIS A 247 23.47 30.44 23.38
C HIS A 247 22.04 30.14 22.92
N GLY A 248 21.00 30.59 23.64
CA GLY A 248 19.60 30.30 23.28
C GLY A 248 19.01 31.18 22.19
N ALA A 249 19.50 32.42 22.02
CA ALA A 249 18.89 33.41 21.13
C ALA A 249 19.36 33.31 19.66
N ALA A 250 20.59 32.82 19.41
CA ALA A 250 21.11 32.57 18.07
C ALA A 250 20.87 31.13 17.59
N ALA A 251 20.65 30.18 18.51
CA ALA A 251 20.44 28.77 18.17
C ALA A 251 19.09 28.52 17.48
N TRP A 252 18.02 29.23 17.85
CA TRP A 252 16.69 28.99 17.26
C TRP A 252 16.54 29.53 15.85
N SER A 253 17.33 30.53 15.43
CA SER A 253 17.25 31.14 14.10
C SER A 253 18.10 30.39 13.06
N ASP A 254 19.02 29.52 13.49
CA ASP A 254 19.79 28.67 12.57
C ASP A 254 18.87 27.65 11.89
N CYS A 255 18.71 27.80 10.58
CA CYS A 255 17.89 26.90 9.76
C CYS A 255 18.69 25.65 9.32
N SER A 256 20.03 25.68 9.42
CA SER A 256 20.90 24.61 8.93
C SER A 256 20.69 23.32 9.71
N ALA A 257 20.69 23.42 11.04
CA ALA A 257 20.44 22.30 11.94
C ALA A 257 19.05 21.66 11.71
N ASP A 258 18.01 22.48 11.52
CA ASP A 258 16.65 22.01 11.26
C ASP A 258 16.59 21.18 9.99
N PHE A 259 17.16 21.71 8.90
CA PHE A 259 17.13 21.05 7.61
C PHE A 259 18.01 19.79 7.58
N GLN A 260 19.15 19.77 8.27
CA GLN A 260 19.96 18.56 8.44
C GLN A 260 19.21 17.49 9.23
N PHE A 261 18.54 17.88 10.32
CA PHE A 261 17.69 16.97 11.09
C PHE A 261 16.55 16.40 10.23
N LEU A 262 15.85 17.26 9.48
CA LEU A 262 14.77 16.85 8.58
C LEU A 262 15.26 15.90 7.49
N HIS A 263 16.43 16.15 6.91
CA HIS A 263 17.04 15.26 5.93
C HIS A 263 17.27 13.85 6.49
N LEU A 264 17.86 13.74 7.69
CA LEU A 264 18.05 12.46 8.38
C LEU A 264 16.70 11.77 8.69
N ARG A 265 15.69 12.53 9.12
CA ARG A 265 14.34 12.00 9.39
C ARG A 265 13.64 11.49 8.14
N PHE A 266 13.69 12.21 7.03
CA PHE A 266 13.11 11.74 5.77
C PHE A 266 13.84 10.49 5.26
N ARG A 267 15.17 10.42 5.37
CA ARG A 267 15.95 9.24 5.02
C ARG A 267 15.55 8.01 5.86
N GLU A 268 15.37 8.18 7.16
CA GLU A 268 14.86 7.13 8.04
C GLU A 268 13.45 6.67 7.63
N LEU A 269 12.53 7.61 7.37
CA LEU A 269 11.16 7.30 6.97
C LEU A 269 11.09 6.64 5.58
N ARG A 270 11.95 7.03 4.65
CA ARG A 270 12.09 6.39 3.34
C ARG A 270 12.50 4.93 3.49
N HIS A 271 13.55 4.66 4.26
CA HIS A 271 14.01 3.28 4.49
C HIS A 271 12.92 2.41 5.14
N ARG A 272 12.17 2.96 6.09
CA ARG A 272 11.00 2.27 6.69
C ARG A 272 9.91 2.00 5.66
N ALA A 273 9.64 2.94 4.75
CA ALA A 273 8.65 2.76 3.69
C ALA A 273 9.09 1.65 2.71
N GLU A 274 10.33 1.63 2.26
CA GLU A 274 10.89 0.58 1.40
C GLU A 274 10.79 -0.81 2.04
N THR A 275 11.14 -0.91 3.33
CA THR A 275 11.04 -2.16 4.11
C THR A 275 9.59 -2.64 4.22
N LEU A 276 8.65 -1.73 4.52
CA LEU A 276 7.22 -2.07 4.56
C LEU A 276 6.68 -2.44 3.18
N ASN A 277 7.15 -1.80 2.11
CA ASN A 277 6.75 -2.14 0.74
C ASN A 277 7.17 -3.57 0.35
N ALA A 278 8.39 -3.96 0.71
CA ALA A 278 8.85 -5.33 0.54
C ALA A 278 7.97 -6.33 1.33
N ALA A 279 7.62 -6.01 2.58
CA ALA A 279 6.75 -6.85 3.39
C ALA A 279 5.33 -6.98 2.81
N VAL A 280 4.74 -5.89 2.33
CA VAL A 280 3.41 -5.90 1.69
C VAL A 280 3.45 -6.65 0.35
N THR A 281 4.54 -6.54 -0.41
CA THR A 281 4.73 -7.32 -1.64
C THR A 281 4.81 -8.83 -1.35
N GLY A 282 5.52 -9.23 -0.29
CA GLY A 282 5.53 -10.62 0.18
C GLY A 282 4.13 -11.10 0.60
N LEU A 283 3.36 -10.25 1.29
CA LEU A 283 1.98 -10.53 1.64
C LEU A 283 1.09 -10.74 0.40
N ALA A 284 1.22 -9.88 -0.62
CA ALA A 284 0.50 -10.05 -1.89
C ALA A 284 0.80 -11.40 -2.54
N GLY A 285 2.07 -11.84 -2.53
CA GLY A 285 2.46 -13.16 -3.01
C GLY A 285 1.81 -14.31 -2.22
N ILE A 286 1.80 -14.24 -0.88
CA ILE A 286 1.17 -15.26 -0.02
C ILE A 286 -0.34 -15.35 -0.28
N THR A 287 -1.02 -14.20 -0.33
CA THR A 287 -2.47 -14.15 -0.56
C THR A 287 -2.82 -14.64 -1.97
N GLY A 288 -2.01 -14.28 -2.97
CA GLY A 288 -2.18 -14.72 -4.37
C GLY A 288 -2.04 -16.22 -4.53
N ASN A 289 -0.97 -16.80 -3.98
CA ASN A 289 -0.75 -18.24 -4.02
C ASN A 289 -1.88 -19.02 -3.34
N ARG A 290 -2.43 -18.51 -2.23
CA ARG A 290 -3.56 -19.14 -1.55
C ARG A 290 -4.85 -19.06 -2.35
N GLN A 291 -5.11 -17.93 -3.02
CA GLN A 291 -6.26 -17.79 -3.90
C GLN A 291 -6.16 -18.75 -5.08
N ALA A 292 -5.01 -18.79 -5.75
CA ALA A 292 -4.73 -19.75 -6.82
C ALA A 292 -4.91 -21.20 -6.37
N TYR A 293 -4.43 -21.55 -5.17
CA TYR A 293 -4.62 -22.88 -4.60
C TYR A 293 -6.10 -23.22 -4.35
N LYS A 294 -6.90 -22.27 -3.85
CA LYS A 294 -8.35 -22.45 -3.65
C LYS A 294 -9.08 -22.62 -4.99
N GLU A 295 -8.74 -21.81 -5.99
CA GLU A 295 -9.31 -21.92 -7.33
C GLU A 295 -8.93 -23.25 -7.99
N GLN A 296 -7.69 -23.71 -7.82
CA GLN A 296 -7.23 -25.01 -8.28
C GLN A 296 -7.99 -26.15 -7.59
N GLN A 297 -8.16 -26.11 -6.27
CA GLN A 297 -8.96 -27.12 -5.55
C GLN A 297 -10.42 -27.14 -6.01
N ARG A 298 -11.00 -25.96 -6.27
CA ARG A 298 -12.34 -25.83 -6.81
C ARG A 298 -12.43 -26.46 -8.19
N SER A 299 -11.49 -26.15 -9.09
CA SER A 299 -11.40 -26.75 -10.42
C SER A 299 -11.24 -28.28 -10.36
N ILE A 300 -10.39 -28.80 -9.47
CA ILE A 300 -10.24 -30.25 -9.25
C ILE A 300 -11.56 -30.88 -8.78
N ARG A 301 -12.30 -30.21 -7.89
CA ARG A 301 -13.61 -30.70 -7.43
C ARG A 301 -14.64 -30.70 -8.55
N GLU A 302 -14.66 -29.64 -9.36
CA GLU A 302 -15.54 -29.53 -10.52
C GLU A 302 -15.19 -30.60 -11.57
N ALA A 303 -13.90 -30.83 -11.87
CA ALA A 303 -13.46 -31.90 -12.76
C ALA A 303 -13.87 -33.30 -12.29
N LYS A 304 -13.75 -33.58 -10.98
CA LYS A 304 -14.23 -34.86 -10.41
C LYS A 304 -15.73 -35.05 -10.59
N SER A 305 -16.51 -33.97 -10.50
CA SER A 305 -17.96 -34.05 -10.73
C SER A 305 -18.30 -34.35 -12.21
N THR A 306 -17.56 -33.77 -13.15
CA THR A 306 -17.71 -34.05 -14.58
C THR A 306 -17.43 -35.52 -14.91
N ASN A 307 -16.42 -36.12 -14.28
CA ASN A 307 -16.12 -37.54 -14.45
C ASN A 307 -17.27 -38.43 -13.96
N ALA A 308 -17.92 -38.09 -12.84
CA ALA A 308 -19.07 -38.83 -12.34
C ALA A 308 -20.27 -38.76 -13.31
N VAL A 309 -20.54 -37.58 -13.89
CA VAL A 309 -21.61 -37.40 -14.88
C VAL A 309 -21.33 -38.21 -16.16
N THR A 310 -20.08 -38.21 -16.64
CA THR A 310 -19.67 -38.98 -17.82
C THR A 310 -19.84 -40.48 -17.58
N LEU A 311 -19.44 -40.96 -16.40
CA LEU A 311 -19.60 -42.36 -16.00
C LEU A 311 -21.08 -42.77 -15.94
N LEU A 312 -21.96 -41.89 -15.48
CA LEU A 312 -23.39 -42.12 -15.46
C LEU A 312 -23.98 -42.21 -16.89
N GLY A 313 -23.52 -41.33 -17.79
CA GLY A 313 -23.89 -41.36 -19.22
C GLY A 313 -23.48 -42.66 -19.92
N LEU A 314 -22.28 -43.19 -19.63
CA LEU A 314 -21.80 -44.45 -20.20
C LEU A 314 -22.66 -45.66 -19.84
N VAL A 315 -23.34 -45.62 -18.69
CA VAL A 315 -24.24 -46.70 -18.24
C VAL A 315 -25.65 -46.52 -18.81
N PHE A 316 -26.20 -45.30 -18.76
CA PHE A 316 -27.59 -45.07 -19.17
C PHE A 316 -27.80 -45.06 -20.68
N ILE A 317 -26.84 -44.59 -21.48
CA ILE A 317 -27.01 -44.52 -22.94
C ILE A 317 -27.23 -45.91 -23.55
N PRO A 318 -26.39 -46.93 -23.28
CA PRO A 318 -26.62 -48.29 -23.77
C PRO A 318 -27.92 -48.90 -23.25
N LEU A 319 -28.24 -48.65 -21.98
CA LEU A 319 -29.42 -49.19 -21.31
C LEU A 319 -30.71 -48.65 -21.95
N VAL A 320 -30.78 -47.33 -22.16
CA VAL A 320 -31.91 -46.68 -22.86
C VAL A 320 -32.00 -47.13 -24.31
N TYR A 321 -30.87 -47.28 -25.01
CA TYR A 321 -30.85 -47.79 -26.38
C TYR A 321 -31.44 -49.20 -26.47
N THR A 322 -30.96 -50.14 -25.63
CA THR A 322 -31.51 -51.49 -25.59
C THR A 322 -32.98 -51.51 -25.19
N ALA A 323 -33.39 -50.69 -24.22
CA ALA A 323 -34.79 -50.56 -23.83
C ALA A 323 -35.66 -50.08 -24.99
N SER A 324 -35.18 -49.10 -25.77
CA SER A 324 -35.90 -48.59 -26.94
C SER A 324 -36.05 -49.64 -28.04
N VAL A 325 -35.00 -50.41 -28.33
CA VAL A 325 -35.00 -51.43 -29.39
C VAL A 325 -35.89 -52.62 -29.02
N PHE A 326 -35.79 -53.13 -27.79
CA PHE A 326 -36.60 -54.29 -27.35
C PHE A 326 -38.04 -53.93 -26.97
N SER A 327 -38.36 -52.66 -26.76
CA SER A 327 -39.74 -52.19 -26.53
C SER A 327 -40.60 -52.20 -27.81
N ILE A 328 -39.99 -52.38 -28.99
CA ILE A 328 -40.70 -52.33 -30.28
C ILE A 328 -41.47 -53.63 -30.55
N GLU A 329 -41.02 -54.78 -30.04
CA GLU A 329 -41.61 -56.08 -30.33
C GLU A 329 -42.17 -56.77 -29.09
N LYS A 330 -43.42 -57.27 -29.19
CA LYS A 330 -44.19 -57.87 -28.09
C LYS A 330 -43.53 -59.01 -27.30
N PRO A 331 -42.70 -59.92 -27.88
CA PRO A 331 -42.11 -61.02 -27.09
C PRO A 331 -41.01 -60.57 -26.11
N PHE A 332 -40.41 -59.38 -26.30
CA PHE A 332 -39.29 -58.87 -25.49
C PHE A 332 -39.72 -57.83 -24.44
N GLY A 333 -41.02 -57.52 -24.35
CA GLY A 333 -41.57 -56.60 -23.37
C GLY A 333 -41.49 -57.13 -21.93
N PRO A 334 -41.65 -56.26 -20.92
CA PRO A 334 -41.66 -56.67 -19.52
C PRO A 334 -42.80 -57.67 -19.25
N GLY A 335 -42.46 -58.86 -18.75
CA GLY A 335 -43.40 -59.97 -18.53
C GLY A 335 -43.53 -60.95 -19.69
N GLY A 336 -42.81 -60.73 -20.81
CA GLY A 336 -42.71 -61.69 -21.92
C GLY A 336 -41.70 -62.80 -21.67
N GLU A 337 -41.87 -63.94 -22.35
CA GLU A 337 -40.99 -65.13 -22.22
C GLU A 337 -39.51 -64.85 -22.55
N LEU A 338 -39.24 -63.83 -23.38
CA LEU A 338 -37.89 -63.46 -23.83
C LEU A 338 -37.34 -62.19 -23.18
N PHE A 339 -37.96 -61.69 -22.11
CA PHE A 339 -37.50 -60.47 -21.42
C PHE A 339 -36.04 -60.56 -20.93
N TRP A 340 -35.55 -61.76 -20.61
CA TRP A 340 -34.15 -61.95 -20.16
C TRP A 340 -33.11 -61.55 -21.22
N VAL A 341 -33.47 -61.59 -22.52
CA VAL A 341 -32.60 -61.18 -23.63
C VAL A 341 -32.15 -59.71 -23.50
N TYR A 342 -32.97 -58.85 -22.89
CA TYR A 342 -32.61 -57.46 -22.59
C TYR A 342 -31.37 -57.37 -21.68
N PHE A 343 -31.29 -58.18 -20.63
CA PHE A 343 -30.14 -58.17 -19.71
C PHE A 343 -28.90 -58.77 -20.36
N VAL A 344 -29.08 -59.84 -21.14
CA VAL A 344 -27.99 -60.52 -21.86
C VAL A 344 -27.36 -59.63 -22.94
N THR A 345 -28.11 -58.70 -23.51
CA THR A 345 -27.63 -57.78 -24.55
C THR A 345 -27.13 -56.45 -23.98
N SER A 346 -27.81 -55.89 -22.96
CA SER A 346 -27.41 -54.62 -22.33
C SER A 346 -26.12 -54.72 -21.53
N ALA A 347 -25.90 -55.80 -20.76
CA ALA A 347 -24.70 -55.92 -19.93
C ALA A 347 -23.39 -55.99 -20.74
N PRO A 348 -23.27 -56.80 -21.82
CA PRO A 348 -22.10 -56.78 -22.68
C PRO A 348 -21.93 -55.45 -23.42
N LEU A 349 -23.03 -54.80 -23.82
CA LEU A 349 -22.96 -53.51 -24.50
C LEU A 349 -22.40 -52.42 -23.57
N ILE A 350 -22.84 -52.37 -22.31
CA ILE A 350 -22.28 -51.48 -21.28
C ILE A 350 -20.80 -51.80 -21.04
N LEU A 351 -20.43 -53.08 -20.99
CA LEU A 351 -19.04 -53.51 -20.82
C LEU A 351 -18.17 -53.01 -21.99
N VAL A 352 -18.62 -53.19 -23.24
CA VAL A 352 -17.88 -52.75 -24.43
C VAL A 352 -17.72 -51.23 -24.44
N VAL A 353 -18.78 -50.48 -24.14
CA VAL A 353 -18.73 -49.02 -24.08
C VAL A 353 -17.82 -48.52 -22.96
N MET A 354 -17.85 -49.16 -21.78
CA MET A 354 -16.94 -48.86 -20.67
C MET A 354 -15.49 -49.18 -21.03
N VAL A 355 -15.22 -50.35 -21.59
CA VAL A 355 -13.86 -50.75 -22.02
C VAL A 355 -13.35 -49.78 -23.08
N GLY A 356 -14.17 -49.44 -24.07
CA GLY A 356 -13.83 -48.46 -25.11
C GLY A 356 -13.51 -47.08 -24.52
N TYR A 357 -14.32 -46.61 -23.56
CA TYR A 357 -14.04 -45.37 -22.82
C TYR A 357 -12.69 -45.42 -22.12
N TYR A 358 -12.42 -46.46 -21.33
CA TYR A 358 -11.15 -46.58 -20.61
C TYR A 358 -9.95 -46.67 -21.57
N VAL A 359 -10.05 -47.42 -22.67
CA VAL A 359 -8.98 -47.50 -23.68
C VAL A 359 -8.70 -46.15 -24.33
N LEU A 360 -9.73 -45.34 -24.56
CA LEU A 360 -9.57 -43.96 -25.04
C LEU A 360 -8.94 -43.07 -23.96
N ASP A 361 -9.51 -43.06 -22.75
CA ASP A 361 -9.04 -42.27 -21.60
C ASP A 361 -7.57 -42.55 -21.27
N PHE A 362 -7.14 -43.81 -21.32
CA PHE A 362 -5.75 -44.21 -21.04
C PHE A 362 -4.78 -43.96 -22.19
N GLY A 363 -5.26 -43.78 -23.42
CA GLY A 363 -4.42 -43.64 -24.60
C GLY A 363 -4.18 -42.20 -25.06
N TYR A 364 -4.96 -41.23 -24.56
CA TYR A 364 -4.69 -39.81 -24.79
C TYR A 364 -3.60 -39.30 -23.83
N ASN A 365 -2.56 -38.64 -24.36
CA ASN A 365 -1.54 -37.96 -23.57
C ASN A 365 -2.08 -36.62 -23.04
N ASP A 366 -1.71 -36.27 -21.80
CA ASP A 366 -1.97 -34.96 -21.17
C ASP A 366 -1.26 -33.79 -21.89
N ASP A 367 -0.34 -34.06 -22.83
CA ASP A 367 0.54 -33.07 -23.49
C ASP A 367 -0.07 -32.37 -24.72
N GLY A 368 -1.38 -32.45 -24.96
CA GLY A 368 -2.06 -31.67 -26.02
C GLY A 368 -1.72 -32.04 -27.47
N ARG A 369 -0.84 -33.02 -27.72
CA ARG A 369 -0.63 -33.61 -29.05
C ARG A 369 -1.58 -34.80 -29.23
N ARG A 370 -2.50 -34.69 -30.21
CA ARG A 370 -3.60 -35.62 -30.53
C ARG A 370 -3.16 -36.99 -31.09
N ALA A 371 -2.12 -37.63 -30.55
CA ALA A 371 -1.71 -38.96 -31.01
C ALA A 371 -2.02 -39.99 -29.92
N TRP A 372 -3.14 -40.71 -30.08
CA TRP A 372 -3.38 -41.93 -29.32
C TRP A 372 -2.28 -42.94 -29.66
N SER A 373 -1.61 -43.53 -28.66
CA SER A 373 -0.53 -44.50 -28.87
C SER A 373 -0.68 -45.72 -27.95
N VAL A 374 -0.32 -46.89 -28.47
CA VAL A 374 -0.30 -48.14 -27.70
C VAL A 374 0.80 -48.12 -26.63
N ASP A 375 1.91 -47.45 -26.93
CA ASP A 375 3.04 -47.33 -25.99
C ASP A 375 2.69 -46.44 -24.78
N THR A 376 1.85 -45.41 -24.98
CA THR A 376 1.40 -44.53 -23.90
C THR A 376 0.37 -45.22 -23.02
N PHE A 377 -0.53 -46.00 -23.62
CA PHE A 377 -1.45 -46.89 -22.90
C PHE A 377 -0.69 -47.91 -22.04
N ALA A 378 0.27 -48.64 -22.61
CA ALA A 378 1.02 -49.66 -21.86
C ALA A 378 1.82 -49.04 -20.69
N LYS A 379 2.38 -47.84 -20.88
CA LYS A 379 3.07 -47.10 -19.80
C LYS A 379 2.11 -46.63 -18.72
N SER A 380 0.97 -46.05 -19.07
CA SER A 380 -0.01 -45.52 -18.10
C SER A 380 -0.64 -46.64 -17.25
N VAL A 381 -0.92 -47.79 -17.86
CA VAL A 381 -1.35 -49.02 -17.16
C VAL A 381 -0.26 -49.52 -16.22
N GLY A 382 0.99 -49.58 -16.69
CA GLY A 382 2.14 -50.00 -15.90
C GLY A 382 2.35 -49.14 -14.65
N GLU A 383 2.29 -47.81 -14.78
CA GLU A 383 2.49 -46.87 -13.67
C GLU A 383 1.40 -46.99 -12.59
N ARG A 384 0.12 -47.14 -12.98
CA ARG A 384 -0.99 -47.30 -12.02
C ARG A 384 -0.94 -48.65 -11.30
N VAL A 385 -0.61 -49.73 -11.99
CA VAL A 385 -0.43 -51.06 -11.37
C VAL A 385 0.72 -51.03 -10.37
N HIS A 386 1.83 -50.36 -10.70
CA HIS A 386 2.94 -50.19 -9.77
C HIS A 386 2.56 -49.33 -8.54
N GLY A 387 1.76 -48.28 -8.74
CA GLY A 387 1.26 -47.42 -7.67
C GLY A 387 0.32 -48.14 -6.69
N LEU A 388 -0.58 -48.99 -7.19
CA LEU A 388 -1.45 -49.84 -6.37
C LEU A 388 -0.65 -50.82 -5.50
N LYS A 389 0.36 -51.48 -6.08
CA LYS A 389 1.24 -52.42 -5.38
C LYS A 389 2.05 -51.73 -4.27
N ARG A 390 2.47 -50.48 -4.47
CA ARG A 390 3.17 -49.67 -3.45
C ARG A 390 2.25 -49.27 -2.28
N ARG A 391 0.97 -49.05 -2.55
CA ARG A 391 -0.05 -48.65 -1.56
C ARG A 391 -0.59 -49.81 -0.73
N GLU A 392 -0.48 -51.04 -1.22
CA GLU A 392 -0.70 -52.25 -0.43
C GLU A 392 0.50 -52.55 0.49
N GLY A 393 1.73 -52.47 -0.02
CA GLY A 393 2.93 -52.67 0.82
C GLY A 393 3.07 -51.67 1.98
N GLY A 394 2.63 -50.42 1.80
CA GLY A 394 2.63 -49.42 2.88
C GLY A 394 1.62 -49.72 4.00
N ARG A 395 0.44 -50.25 3.68
CA ARG A 395 -0.58 -50.62 4.67
C ARG A 395 -0.20 -51.86 5.49
N ASP A 396 0.54 -52.78 4.89
CA ASP A 396 1.06 -53.95 5.61
C ASP A 396 2.22 -53.59 6.55
N MET A 397 3.01 -52.57 6.20
CA MET A 397 4.06 -52.04 7.09
C MET A 397 3.48 -51.26 8.28
N GLU A 398 2.43 -50.47 8.04
CA GLU A 398 1.70 -49.73 9.08
C GLU A 398 0.99 -50.68 10.07
N LYS A 399 0.43 -51.79 9.57
CA LYS A 399 -0.14 -52.86 10.43
C LYS A 399 0.91 -53.63 11.24
N ARG A 400 2.17 -53.71 10.79
CA ARG A 400 3.26 -54.37 11.53
C ARG A 400 3.91 -53.48 12.59
N LEU A 401 3.76 -52.15 12.49
CA LEU A 401 4.29 -51.20 13.48
C LEU A 401 3.28 -50.87 14.59
N ALA A 402 2.01 -51.22 14.42
CA ALA A 402 0.92 -50.96 15.37
C ALA A 402 0.52 -52.20 16.21
N GLY A 403 1.30 -53.28 16.17
CA GLY A 403 1.06 -54.55 16.88
C GLY A 403 2.08 -54.85 17.96
#